data_AF-A0A672I7F6-F1
#
_entry.id   AF-A0A672I7F6-F1
#
_cell.length_a   1.000
_cell.length_b   1.000
_cell.length_c   1.000
_cell.angle_alpha   90.00
_cell.angle_beta   90.00
_cell.angle_gamma   90.00
#
_symmetry.space_group_name_H-M   'P 1'
#
loop_
_entity.id
_entity.type
_entity.pdbx_description
1 polymer ?
#
loop_
_entity_poly.entity_id
_entity_poly.type
_entity_poly.pdbx_seq_one_letter_code
_entity_poly.pdbx_strand_id
1 'polypeptide(L)'
;MLSTGDVQGGLRRLEALLRGIKYPGQVDYSGLSKGDPAAVLPIVSFTLTSFSPLFAEQLMAAGLELTGKTDLRFTDGLYKVMLRDVFHYKPVLTKQQFLQWGFSQRKLSMVCDVISLVVQRHKQLRKVRSRSPRGASVRTAAHVFMSCRTESGVQAHAEGAGKPPPPLVLTLYEADLPGASASDL
;
A
#
# COMPACT_ATOMS: atom_id res chain seq x y z
N MET A 1 10.68 10.78 14.77
CA MET A 1 10.42 12.20 14.45
C MET A 1 11.66 12.77 13.78
N LEU A 2 11.51 13.43 12.64
CA LEU A 2 12.59 14.19 12.02
C LEU A 2 12.86 15.43 12.89
N SER A 3 14.09 15.53 13.40
CA SER A 3 14.59 16.80 13.94
C SER A 3 14.53 17.83 12.82
N THR A 4 14.26 19.10 13.14
CA THR A 4 14.07 20.28 12.27
C THR A 4 15.32 20.64 11.44
N GLY A 5 16.02 19.64 10.92
CA GLY A 5 17.14 19.78 10.02
C GLY A 5 16.62 19.95 8.59
N ASP A 6 17.21 20.93 7.93
CA ASP A 6 17.09 21.35 6.54
C ASP A 6 16.55 20.31 5.52
N VAL A 7 15.93 20.78 4.44
CA VAL A 7 15.40 19.97 3.32
C VAL A 7 16.42 18.91 2.86
N GLN A 8 17.71 19.25 2.87
CA GLN A 8 18.81 18.33 2.53
C GLN A 8 18.92 17.10 3.45
N GLY A 9 18.63 17.25 4.75
CA GLY A 9 18.56 16.14 5.69
C GLY A 9 17.39 15.20 5.37
N GLY A 10 16.24 15.77 4.99
CA GLY A 10 15.08 15.02 4.52
C GLY A 10 15.38 14.20 3.26
N LEU A 11 16.06 14.80 2.27
CA LEU A 11 16.43 14.13 1.02
C LEU A 11 17.38 12.96 1.25
N ARG A 12 18.43 13.13 2.07
CA ARG A 12 19.38 12.05 2.40
C ARG A 12 18.70 10.87 3.08
N ARG A 13 17.76 11.15 4.00
CA ARG A 13 16.98 10.09 4.64
C ARG A 13 16.04 9.40 3.66
N LEU A 14 15.37 10.16 2.80
CA LEU A 14 14.50 9.62 1.78
C LEU A 14 15.28 8.67 0.87
N GLU A 15 16.46 9.06 0.39
CA GLU A 15 17.33 8.22 -0.43
C GLU A 15 17.67 6.89 0.24
N ALA A 16 18.04 6.91 1.53
CA ALA A 16 18.30 5.69 2.30
C ALA A 16 17.06 4.76 2.38
N LEU A 17 15.87 5.34 2.56
CA LEU A 17 14.61 4.58 2.58
C LEU A 17 14.28 4.01 1.19
N LEU A 18 14.48 4.77 0.12
CA LEU A 18 14.25 4.33 -1.27
C LEU A 18 15.15 3.15 -1.64
N ARG A 19 16.40 3.16 -1.19
CA ARG A 19 17.32 2.01 -1.32
C ARG A 19 16.79 0.78 -0.57
N GLY A 20 16.23 0.99 0.63
CA GLY A 20 15.63 -0.08 1.44
C GLY A 20 14.42 -0.74 0.78
N ILE A 21 13.61 0.03 0.04
CA ILE A 21 12.43 -0.48 -0.69
C ILE A 21 12.73 -0.86 -2.16
N LYS A 22 13.98 -0.69 -2.61
CA LYS A 22 14.43 -0.93 -4.00
C LYS A 22 13.56 -0.20 -5.03
N TYR A 23 13.37 1.10 -4.84
CA TYR A 23 12.60 1.92 -5.77
C TYR A 23 13.22 1.88 -7.19
N PRO A 24 12.48 1.44 -8.23
CA PRO A 24 13.00 1.31 -9.59
C PRO A 24 12.92 2.61 -10.41
N GLY A 25 12.18 3.61 -9.94
CA GLY A 25 11.96 4.86 -10.66
C GLY A 25 13.10 5.87 -10.49
N GLN A 26 13.21 6.79 -11.44
CA GLN A 26 14.06 7.97 -11.31
C GLN A 26 13.46 8.92 -10.27
N VAL A 27 14.30 9.43 -9.36
CA VAL A 27 13.89 10.34 -8.30
C VAL A 27 14.27 11.75 -8.69
N ASP A 28 13.29 12.64 -8.86
CA ASP A 28 13.55 14.06 -9.12
C ASP A 28 13.88 14.81 -7.81
N TYR A 29 15.15 14.77 -7.41
CA TYR A 29 15.63 15.49 -6.24
C TYR A 29 15.45 17.02 -6.36
N SER A 30 15.41 17.55 -7.58
CA SER A 30 15.23 18.98 -7.81
C SER A 30 13.79 19.41 -7.50
N GLY A 31 12.79 18.67 -7.99
CA GLY A 31 11.38 18.87 -7.67
C GLY A 31 11.10 18.61 -6.20
N LEU A 32 11.68 17.55 -5.61
CA LEU A 32 11.54 17.26 -4.18
C LEU A 32 12.07 18.39 -3.29
N SER A 33 13.21 19.00 -3.65
CA SER A 33 13.78 20.14 -2.90
C SER A 33 12.86 21.37 -2.91
N LYS A 34 12.15 21.59 -4.02
CA LYS A 34 11.17 22.67 -4.22
C LYS A 34 9.79 22.32 -3.66
N GLY A 35 9.56 21.06 -3.30
CA GLY A 35 8.28 20.57 -2.81
C GLY A 35 7.25 20.39 -3.92
N ASP A 36 7.69 20.05 -5.12
CA ASP A 36 6.81 19.72 -6.24
C ASP A 36 6.04 18.41 -5.94
N PRO A 37 4.69 18.42 -5.91
CA PRO A 37 3.91 17.20 -5.77
C PRO A 37 4.22 16.15 -6.84
N ALA A 38 4.51 16.54 -8.07
CA ALA A 38 4.74 15.62 -9.18
C ALA A 38 5.97 14.72 -8.93
N ALA A 39 6.97 15.22 -8.19
CA ALA A 39 8.15 14.45 -7.80
C ALA A 39 7.87 13.51 -6.60
N VAL A 40 6.94 13.88 -5.71
CA VAL A 40 6.61 13.12 -4.49
C VAL A 40 5.64 11.97 -4.76
N LEU A 41 4.62 12.23 -5.57
CA LEU A 41 3.53 11.29 -5.87
C LEU A 41 3.99 9.91 -6.38
N PRO A 42 4.89 9.79 -7.36
CA PRO A 42 5.30 8.48 -7.89
C PRO A 42 6.02 7.63 -6.85
N ILE A 43 6.77 8.25 -5.93
CA ILE A 43 7.44 7.55 -4.82
C ILE A 43 6.40 6.94 -3.88
N VAL A 44 5.41 7.75 -3.49
CA VAL A 44 4.37 7.33 -2.57
C VAL A 44 3.49 6.25 -3.21
N SER A 45 3.08 6.46 -4.45
CA SER A 45 2.29 5.48 -5.22
C SER A 45 2.98 4.12 -5.28
N PHE A 46 4.26 4.06 -5.66
CA PHE A 46 5.03 2.82 -5.68
C PHE A 46 5.11 2.16 -4.30
N THR A 47 5.34 2.95 -3.25
CA THR A 47 5.48 2.43 -1.88
C THR A 47 4.20 1.72 -1.42
N LEU A 48 3.03 2.23 -1.84
CA LEU A 48 1.74 1.66 -1.45
C LEU A 48 1.29 0.49 -2.33
N THR A 49 1.68 0.50 -3.60
CA THR A 49 1.19 -0.46 -4.60
C THR A 49 2.18 -1.61 -4.82
N SER A 50 3.43 -1.29 -5.15
CA SER A 50 4.41 -2.26 -5.66
C SER A 50 5.29 -2.84 -4.57
N PHE A 51 5.60 -2.09 -3.51
CA PHE A 51 6.54 -2.57 -2.48
C PHE A 51 6.00 -3.75 -1.66
N SER A 52 4.70 -3.75 -1.32
CA SER A 52 4.10 -4.80 -0.50
C SER A 52 2.72 -5.20 -1.01
N PRO A 53 2.59 -6.28 -1.81
CA PRO A 53 1.30 -6.67 -2.39
C PRO A 53 0.23 -6.96 -1.33
N LEU A 54 0.59 -7.65 -0.23
CA LEU A 54 -0.31 -7.91 0.90
C LEU A 54 -0.81 -6.64 1.61
N PHE A 55 -0.05 -5.56 1.51
CA PHE A 55 -0.44 -4.27 2.08
C PHE A 55 -1.31 -3.49 1.09
N ALA A 56 -0.96 -3.53 -0.20
CA ALA A 56 -1.77 -2.97 -1.28
C ALA A 56 -3.18 -3.57 -1.30
N GLU A 57 -3.31 -4.89 -1.16
CA GLU A 57 -4.60 -5.57 -1.06
C GLU A 57 -5.43 -5.08 0.14
N GLN A 58 -4.81 -4.92 1.31
CA GLN A 58 -5.50 -4.35 2.48
C GLN A 58 -5.92 -2.90 2.27
N LEU A 59 -5.09 -2.11 1.60
CA LEU A 59 -5.42 -0.73 1.25
C LEU A 59 -6.60 -0.67 0.28
N MET A 60 -6.61 -1.52 -0.76
CA MET A 60 -7.72 -1.62 -1.69
C MET A 60 -9.00 -2.10 -1.00
N ALA A 61 -8.91 -3.09 -0.11
CA ALA A 61 -10.04 -3.54 0.70
C ALA A 61 -10.57 -2.46 1.65
N ALA A 62 -9.69 -1.58 2.14
CA ALA A 62 -10.05 -0.40 2.92
C ALA A 62 -10.55 0.79 2.07
N GLY A 63 -10.65 0.63 0.74
CA GLY A 63 -11.21 1.62 -0.18
C GLY A 63 -10.21 2.63 -0.73
N LEU A 64 -8.90 2.36 -0.67
CA LEU A 64 -7.92 3.19 -1.36
C LEU A 64 -7.99 2.97 -2.86
N GLU A 65 -8.58 3.92 -3.58
CA GLU A 65 -8.58 3.94 -5.04
C GLU A 65 -7.21 4.39 -5.58
N LEU A 66 -6.37 3.42 -5.95
CA LEU A 66 -5.05 3.63 -6.54
C LEU A 66 -5.12 4.00 -8.04
N THR A 67 -6.31 4.04 -8.64
CA THR A 67 -6.56 4.22 -10.08
C THR A 67 -7.02 5.63 -10.45
N GLY A 68 -6.91 6.58 -9.50
CA GLY A 68 -7.31 7.97 -9.73
C GLY A 68 -6.51 8.59 -10.89
N LYS A 69 -7.20 8.95 -11.97
CA LYS A 69 -6.62 9.68 -13.12
C LYS A 69 -6.07 11.07 -12.75
N THR A 70 -6.30 11.53 -11.52
CA THR A 70 -5.91 12.86 -11.01
C THR A 70 -5.26 12.77 -9.63
N ASP A 71 -4.26 13.61 -9.40
CA ASP A 71 -3.47 13.65 -8.15
C ASP A 71 -4.33 13.93 -6.91
N LEU A 72 -5.45 14.62 -7.11
CA LEU A 72 -6.41 14.95 -6.05
C LEU A 72 -7.11 13.70 -5.50
N ARG A 73 -7.55 12.79 -6.37
CA ARG A 73 -8.22 11.55 -5.96
C ARG A 73 -7.27 10.63 -5.22
N PHE A 74 -6.04 10.51 -5.72
CA PHE A 74 -4.98 9.77 -5.05
C PHE A 74 -4.67 10.34 -3.66
N THR A 75 -4.49 11.66 -3.57
CA THR A 75 -4.19 12.33 -2.30
C THR A 75 -5.34 12.20 -1.30
N ASP A 76 -6.60 12.29 -1.74
CA ASP A 76 -7.74 12.13 -0.84
C ASP A 76 -7.81 10.72 -0.26
N GLY A 77 -7.68 9.70 -1.10
CA GLY A 77 -7.61 8.30 -0.67
C GLY A 77 -6.46 8.08 0.32
N LEU A 78 -5.28 8.62 0.02
CA LEU A 78 -4.11 8.49 0.89
C LEU A 78 -4.36 9.09 2.28
N TYR A 79 -4.92 10.30 2.35
CA TYR A 79 -5.20 10.98 3.61
C TYR A 79 -6.32 10.35 4.43
N LYS A 80 -7.34 9.79 3.78
CA LYS A 80 -8.46 9.14 4.45
C LYS A 80 -8.06 7.72 4.86
N VAL A 81 -7.76 6.86 3.91
CA VAL A 81 -7.59 5.42 4.13
C VAL A 81 -6.23 5.12 4.77
N MET A 82 -5.13 5.59 4.16
CA MET A 82 -3.80 5.21 4.62
C MET A 82 -3.45 5.89 5.95
N LEU A 83 -3.62 7.21 6.03
CA LEU A 83 -3.23 7.95 7.24
C LEU A 83 -4.21 7.74 8.40
N ARG A 84 -5.52 7.83 8.16
CA ARG A 84 -6.49 7.82 9.26
C ARG A 84 -6.91 6.42 9.69
N ASP A 85 -7.17 5.51 8.75
CA ASP A 85 -7.70 4.18 9.07
C ASP A 85 -6.61 3.15 9.34
N VAL A 86 -5.48 3.20 8.61
CA VAL A 86 -4.44 2.16 8.72
C VAL A 86 -3.35 2.51 9.73
N PHE A 87 -2.90 3.76 9.75
CA PHE A 87 -1.79 4.20 10.62
C PHE A 87 -2.20 5.14 11.75
N HIS A 88 -3.46 5.61 11.78
CA HIS A 88 -3.95 6.65 12.69
C HIS A 88 -2.98 7.85 12.82
N TYR A 89 -2.25 8.14 11.75
CA TYR A 89 -1.27 9.21 11.67
C TYR A 89 -1.98 10.52 11.39
N LYS A 90 -1.70 11.56 12.19
CA LYS A 90 -2.28 12.89 12.01
C LYS A 90 -1.43 13.68 11.02
N PRO A 91 -1.86 13.85 9.76
CA PRO A 91 -1.06 14.60 8.81
C PRO A 91 -0.90 16.05 9.27
N VAL A 92 0.33 16.55 9.10
CA VAL A 92 0.68 17.96 9.40
C VAL A 92 0.27 18.89 8.25
N LEU A 93 0.16 18.35 7.02
CA LEU A 93 -0.23 19.09 5.83
C LEU A 93 -1.71 18.84 5.49
N THR A 94 -2.36 19.79 4.82
CA THR A 94 -3.68 19.55 4.21
C THR A 94 -3.52 18.95 2.81
N LYS A 95 -4.58 18.35 2.26
CA LYS A 95 -4.57 17.80 0.89
C LYS A 95 -4.16 18.84 -0.15
N GLN A 96 -4.66 20.08 0.00
CA GLN A 96 -4.31 21.19 -0.89
C GLN A 96 -2.83 21.59 -0.75
N GLN A 97 -2.32 21.70 0.48
CA GLN A 97 -0.90 22.01 0.70
C GLN A 97 0.03 20.91 0.16
N PHE A 98 -0.43 19.66 0.17
CA PHE A 98 0.31 18.56 -0.44
C PHE A 98 0.40 18.71 -1.97
N LEU A 99 -0.66 19.18 -2.63
CA LEU A 99 -0.73 19.39 -4.08
C LEU A 99 -0.22 20.75 -4.56
N GLN A 100 0.09 21.68 -3.65
CA GLN A 100 0.68 22.97 -3.99
C GLN A 100 2.20 22.88 -4.03
N TRP A 101 2.86 23.68 -4.86
CA TRP A 101 4.32 23.83 -4.81
C TRP A 101 4.78 24.38 -3.44
N GLY A 102 5.95 23.97 -2.97
CA GLY A 102 6.48 24.35 -1.66
C GLY A 102 6.25 23.32 -0.55
N PHE A 103 6.38 23.75 0.71
CA PHE A 103 6.31 22.87 1.90
C PHE A 103 7.24 21.65 1.85
N SER A 104 8.36 21.75 1.13
CA SER A 104 9.26 20.63 0.83
C SER A 104 9.68 19.84 2.06
N GLN A 105 10.09 20.52 3.14
CA GLN A 105 10.47 19.87 4.39
C GLN A 105 9.33 19.00 4.97
N ARG A 106 8.11 19.54 5.04
CA ARG A 106 6.96 18.83 5.63
C ARG A 106 6.54 17.66 4.75
N LYS A 107 6.59 17.83 3.42
CA LYS A 107 6.33 16.74 2.46
C LYS A 107 7.36 15.64 2.55
N LEU A 108 8.65 15.99 2.58
CA LEU A 108 9.73 15.02 2.75
C LEU A 108 9.60 14.27 4.08
N SER A 109 9.27 14.96 5.17
CA SER A 109 9.01 14.32 6.45
C SER A 109 7.87 13.32 6.37
N MET A 110 6.73 13.77 5.82
CA MET A 110 5.56 12.92 5.63
C MET A 110 5.89 11.67 4.81
N VAL A 111 6.60 11.82 3.69
CA VAL A 111 6.95 10.69 2.80
C VAL A 111 7.91 9.72 3.49
N CYS A 112 8.92 10.23 4.18
CA CYS A 112 9.85 9.39 4.95
C CYS A 112 9.11 8.58 6.03
N ASP A 113 8.17 9.21 6.73
CA ASP A 113 7.36 8.56 7.76
C ASP A 113 6.43 7.51 7.13
N VAL A 114 5.76 7.84 6.02
CA VAL A 114 4.94 6.91 5.22
C VAL A 114 5.73 5.66 4.83
N ILE A 115 6.92 5.82 4.22
CA ILE A 115 7.74 4.67 3.81
C ILE A 115 8.14 3.83 5.02
N SER A 116 8.56 4.48 6.12
CA SER A 116 8.96 3.79 7.35
C SER A 116 7.80 2.97 7.94
N LEU A 117 6.61 3.56 7.99
CA LEU A 117 5.38 2.94 8.47
C LEU A 117 4.97 1.74 7.61
N VAL A 118 5.02 1.88 6.28
CA VAL A 118 4.71 0.79 5.34
C VAL A 118 5.72 -0.35 5.48
N VAL A 119 7.02 -0.06 5.56
CA VAL A 119 8.06 -1.07 5.79
C VAL A 119 7.83 -1.82 7.10
N GLN A 120 7.47 -1.09 8.17
CA GLN A 120 7.14 -1.71 9.45
C GLN A 120 5.89 -2.60 9.34
N ARG A 121 4.83 -2.14 8.68
CA ARG A 121 3.61 -2.94 8.47
C ARG A 121 3.86 -4.17 7.63
N HIS A 122 4.64 -4.06 6.55
CA HIS A 122 5.04 -5.18 5.72
C HIS A 122 5.75 -6.27 6.54
N LYS A 123 6.67 -5.88 7.43
CA LYS A 123 7.34 -6.83 8.35
C LYS A 123 6.35 -7.53 9.29
N GLN A 124 5.38 -6.78 9.84
CA GLN A 124 4.35 -7.36 10.72
C GLN A 124 3.47 -8.37 9.97
N LEU A 125 3.00 -8.03 8.77
CA LEU A 125 2.15 -8.91 7.95
C LEU A 125 2.88 -10.20 7.54
N ARG A 126 4.17 -10.10 7.19
CA ARG A 126 4.99 -11.27 6.90
C ARG A 126 5.20 -12.17 8.12
N LYS A 127 5.41 -11.58 9.31
CA LYS A 127 5.57 -12.34 10.55
C LYS A 127 4.29 -13.07 10.95
N VAL A 128 3.13 -12.45 10.78
CA VAL A 128 1.82 -13.08 11.01
C VAL A 128 1.60 -14.27 10.08
N ARG A 129 1.96 -14.16 8.79
CA ARG A 129 1.83 -15.28 7.84
C ARG A 129 2.76 -16.46 8.15
N SER A 130 3.92 -16.22 8.78
CA SER A 130 4.82 -17.30 9.25
C SER A 130 4.37 -17.96 10.55
N ARG A 131 3.42 -17.37 11.28
CA ARG A 131 2.77 -17.97 12.45
C ARG A 131 1.50 -18.71 12.04
N SER A 132 1.68 -19.78 11.27
CA SER A 132 0.77 -20.92 11.37
C SER A 132 1.10 -21.65 12.68
N PRO A 133 0.12 -22.08 13.50
CA PRO A 133 0.39 -22.66 14.81
C PRO A 133 0.91 -24.08 14.63
N ARG A 134 2.23 -24.23 14.52
CA ARG A 134 2.88 -25.53 14.67
C ARG A 134 4.14 -25.36 15.51
N GLY A 135 4.10 -25.98 16.69
CA GLY A 135 5.30 -26.37 17.43
C GLY A 135 5.78 -25.36 18.47
N ALA A 136 5.82 -25.82 19.72
CA ALA A 136 6.25 -25.12 20.90
C ALA A 136 7.71 -24.64 20.87
N SER A 137 7.99 -23.54 21.57
CA SER A 137 9.12 -23.51 22.50
C SER A 137 8.82 -22.55 23.64
N VAL A 138 8.83 -23.12 24.83
CA VAL A 138 8.57 -22.54 26.15
C VAL A 138 9.67 -21.54 26.51
N ARG A 139 9.27 -20.39 27.08
CA ARG A 139 9.78 -19.80 28.35
C ARG A 139 9.19 -18.38 28.56
N THR A 140 8.24 -18.31 29.50
CA THR A 140 8.14 -17.36 30.64
C THR A 140 8.26 -15.85 30.32
N ALA A 141 7.41 -14.89 30.71
CA ALA A 141 6.31 -14.66 31.66
C ALA A 141 5.74 -13.26 31.24
N ALA A 142 4.58 -12.73 31.60
CA ALA A 142 3.39 -13.09 32.36
C ALA A 142 2.34 -11.99 32.04
N HIS A 143 1.05 -12.31 32.20
CA HIS A 143 -0.06 -11.39 32.54
C HIS A 143 -0.41 -10.29 31.50
N VAL A 144 -1.62 -10.08 30.98
CA VAL A 144 -3.03 -10.36 31.35
C VAL A 144 -3.79 -10.19 30.01
N PHE A 145 -4.69 -11.06 29.55
CA PHE A 145 -6.09 -11.06 29.98
C PHE A 145 -6.78 -12.33 29.47
N MET A 146 -7.22 -13.12 30.44
CA MET A 146 -8.13 -14.25 30.34
C MET A 146 -9.56 -13.67 30.35
N SER A 147 -10.46 -14.14 29.48
CA SER A 147 -11.60 -15.00 29.83
C SER A 147 -12.78 -14.47 29.00
N CYS A 148 -13.78 -15.20 28.51
CA CYS A 148 -14.38 -16.52 28.76
C CYS A 148 -15.38 -16.69 27.58
N ARG A 149 -15.99 -17.83 27.25
CA ARG A 149 -15.91 -19.22 27.67
C ARG A 149 -16.72 -20.02 26.63
N THR A 150 -16.23 -21.22 26.41
CA THR A 150 -16.78 -22.42 25.79
C THR A 150 -18.25 -22.75 26.07
N GLU A 151 -18.94 -23.30 25.06
CA GLU A 151 -19.94 -24.38 25.14
C GLU A 151 -19.79 -25.20 23.83
N SER A 152 -19.06 -26.32 23.82
CA SER A 152 -19.53 -27.69 24.06
C SER A 152 -20.63 -28.15 23.10
N GLY A 153 -20.36 -29.15 22.26
CA GLY A 153 -21.45 -29.92 21.64
C GLY A 153 -21.16 -30.68 20.35
N VAL A 154 -20.64 -31.91 20.51
CA VAL A 154 -21.06 -33.13 19.78
C VAL A 154 -20.63 -33.33 18.31
N GLN A 155 -20.05 -34.52 18.15
CA GLN A 155 -19.56 -35.26 16.98
C GLN A 155 -20.69 -35.93 16.19
N ALA A 156 -20.65 -35.91 14.84
CA ALA A 156 -21.20 -36.91 13.91
C ALA A 156 -20.98 -36.43 12.46
N HIS A 157 -20.17 -37.10 11.65
CA HIS A 157 -20.54 -38.16 10.69
C HIS A 157 -21.12 -37.67 9.35
N ALA A 158 -20.41 -38.12 8.29
CA ALA A 158 -20.89 -38.56 6.98
C ALA A 158 -21.45 -37.56 5.94
N GLU A 159 -20.71 -37.51 4.82
CA GLU A 159 -21.20 -37.69 3.43
C GLU A 159 -22.10 -36.62 2.78
N GLY A 160 -21.73 -36.18 1.58
CA GLY A 160 -22.63 -35.38 0.73
C GLY A 160 -21.92 -34.61 -0.37
N ALA A 161 -21.94 -35.19 -1.57
CA ALA A 161 -21.38 -34.65 -2.80
C ALA A 161 -21.95 -33.27 -3.19
N GLY A 162 -21.06 -32.33 -3.52
CA GLY A 162 -21.37 -31.01 -4.06
C GLY A 162 -20.42 -30.68 -5.21
N LYS A 163 -20.93 -30.88 -6.43
CA LYS A 163 -20.35 -30.67 -7.76
C LYS A 163 -19.49 -29.38 -7.88
N PRO A 164 -18.32 -29.42 -8.55
CA PRO A 164 -17.57 -28.19 -8.86
C PRO A 164 -18.31 -27.35 -9.92
N PRO A 165 -18.30 -26.01 -9.81
CA PRO A 165 -18.82 -25.15 -10.87
C PRO A 165 -17.95 -25.27 -12.14
N PRO A 166 -18.56 -25.29 -13.33
CA PRO A 166 -17.81 -25.39 -14.59
C PRO A 166 -17.00 -24.12 -14.89
N PRO A 167 -15.88 -24.23 -15.62
CA PRO A 167 -15.11 -23.07 -16.07
C PRO A 167 -15.92 -22.26 -17.10
N LEU A 168 -15.93 -20.93 -16.92
CA LEU A 168 -16.47 -20.00 -17.90
C LEU A 168 -15.60 -20.04 -19.15
N VAL A 169 -16.16 -20.56 -20.23
CA VAL A 169 -15.64 -20.48 -21.59
C VAL A 169 -15.73 -19.02 -22.02
N LEU A 170 -14.59 -18.33 -22.09
CA LEU A 170 -14.50 -17.06 -22.81
C LEU A 170 -14.56 -17.36 -24.30
N THR A 171 -15.74 -17.13 -24.85
CA THR A 171 -16.02 -17.05 -26.28
C THR A 171 -15.02 -16.11 -26.96
N LEU A 172 -14.24 -16.64 -27.89
CA LEU A 172 -13.52 -15.86 -28.86
C LEU A 172 -14.55 -15.04 -29.66
N TYR A 173 -14.51 -13.74 -29.48
CA TYR A 173 -15.21 -12.79 -30.33
C TYR A 173 -14.49 -12.76 -31.68
N GLU A 174 -15.04 -13.48 -32.65
CA GLU A 174 -14.84 -13.17 -34.06
C GLU A 174 -15.42 -11.79 -34.33
N ALA A 175 -14.53 -10.83 -34.58
CA ALA A 175 -14.87 -9.58 -35.24
C ALA A 175 -14.31 -9.66 -36.66
N ASP A 176 -15.14 -10.20 -37.54
CA ASP A 176 -15.09 -9.88 -38.96
C ASP A 176 -15.36 -8.37 -39.12
N LEU A 177 -14.45 -7.65 -39.80
CA LEU A 177 -14.78 -6.42 -40.51
C LEU A 177 -13.78 -6.21 -41.66
N PRO A 178 -14.28 -6.06 -42.90
CA PRO A 178 -13.48 -5.88 -44.11
C PRO A 178 -13.17 -4.41 -44.42
N GLY A 179 -12.12 -4.20 -45.21
CA GLY A 179 -12.07 -3.10 -46.19
C GLY A 179 -11.14 -1.92 -45.88
N ALA A 180 -10.03 -1.85 -46.62
CA ALA A 180 -9.44 -0.63 -47.19
C ALA A 180 -8.31 -1.06 -48.14
N SER A 181 -8.61 -1.26 -49.43
CA SER A 181 -8.35 -0.27 -50.49
C SER A 181 -6.88 0.15 -50.60
N ALA A 182 -6.12 -0.61 -51.38
CA ALA A 182 -4.88 -0.14 -51.99
C ALA A 182 -5.19 0.22 -53.45
N SER A 183 -5.27 1.52 -53.70
CA SER A 183 -5.22 2.20 -55.00
C SER A 183 -4.17 3.28 -54.79
N ASP A 184 -3.28 3.65 -55.69
CA ASP A 184 -2.88 3.21 -57.03
C ASP A 184 -1.56 3.98 -57.27
N LEU A 185 -0.72 3.43 -58.13
CA LEU A 185 0.33 4.07 -58.95
C LEU A 185 0.85 5.48 -58.60
#